data_AF-A0A2V5TUQ7-F1
#
_entry.id   AF-A0A2V5TUQ7-F1
#
_cell.length_a   1.000
_cell.length_b   1.000
_cell.length_c   1.000
_cell.angle_alpha   90.00
_cell.angle_beta   90.00
_cell.angle_gamma   90.00
#
_symmetry.space_group_name_H-M   'P 1'
#
loop_
_entity.id
_entity.type
_entity.pdbx_description
1 polymer ?
#
loop_
_entity_poly.entity_id
_entity_poly.type
_entity_poly.pdbx_seq_one_letter_code
_entity_poly.pdbx_strand_id
1 'polypeptide(L)'
;MVQGKLASVVGPFPQYDGEDVHLSDDGSAALIVWKDETEKTAQLVVLNSGGKVSFRVDCGHPDHSPIAAPGGAGALLRPNTGGANQNTFLWYTREGNLRSLDISPNPNCVGWIPDSRKSLFSTSVGFDDRYRLIDWDAGKSLWDIACPGDNGHGVDTRFLRSPH
;
A
#
# COMPACT_ATOMS: atom_id res chain seq x y z
N MET A 1 -21.35 5.52 -17.92
CA MET A 1 -21.96 6.13 -16.71
C MET A 1 -22.25 4.99 -15.75
N VAL A 2 -21.42 4.80 -14.73
CA VAL A 2 -21.62 3.71 -13.76
C VAL A 2 -22.68 4.19 -12.76
N GLN A 3 -23.92 3.69 -12.89
CA GLN A 3 -24.95 3.84 -11.87
C GLN A 3 -24.64 2.86 -10.74
N GLY A 4 -23.85 3.30 -9.76
CA GLY A 4 -23.63 2.57 -8.52
C GLY A 4 -24.72 2.89 -7.51
N LYS A 5 -25.38 1.88 -6.96
CA LYS A 5 -26.20 2.04 -5.75
C LYS A 5 -25.25 2.12 -4.56
N LEU A 6 -25.44 3.09 -3.66
CA LEU A 6 -24.71 3.17 -2.40
C LEU A 6 -24.84 1.83 -1.66
N ALA A 7 -23.73 1.10 -1.53
CA ALA A 7 -23.72 -0.25 -0.98
C ALA A 7 -23.67 -0.25 0.55
N SER A 8 -22.95 0.70 1.15
CA SER A 8 -22.79 0.84 2.60
C SER A 8 -22.41 2.27 2.97
N VAL A 9 -22.69 2.65 4.22
CA VAL A 9 -22.16 3.86 4.85
C VAL A 9 -21.24 3.39 5.97
N VAL A 10 -20.01 3.86 5.96
CA VAL A 10 -19.05 3.55 7.02
C VAL A 10 -19.04 4.72 8.00
N GLY A 11 -20.00 4.74 8.92
CA GLY A 11 -20.08 5.69 10.05
C GLY A 11 -20.12 7.19 9.71
N PRO A 12 -20.34 8.05 10.70
CA PRO A 12 -19.92 9.44 10.65
C PRO A 12 -18.48 9.54 11.18
N PHE A 13 -17.61 10.25 10.46
CA PHE A 13 -16.31 10.68 10.97
C PHE A 13 -15.88 11.99 10.30
N PRO A 14 -15.11 12.83 11.00
CA PRO A 14 -14.42 13.94 10.36
C PRO A 14 -13.32 13.39 9.45
N GLN A 15 -13.36 13.76 8.18
CA GLN A 15 -12.35 13.37 7.20
C GLN A 15 -11.02 14.05 7.53
N TYR A 16 -9.92 13.31 7.43
CA TYR A 16 -8.58 13.90 7.53
C TYR A 16 -8.22 14.55 6.19
N ASP A 17 -7.86 15.84 6.21
CA ASP A 17 -7.42 16.66 5.07
C ASP A 17 -8.26 16.64 3.79
N GLY A 18 -9.49 16.10 3.83
CA GLY A 18 -10.35 16.01 2.65
C GLY A 18 -9.85 15.02 1.58
N GLU A 19 -8.96 14.08 1.92
CA GLU A 19 -8.36 13.16 0.95
C GLU A 19 -9.38 12.20 0.32
N ASP A 20 -9.31 12.04 -1.00
CA ASP A 20 -10.13 11.08 -1.73
C ASP A 20 -9.83 9.64 -1.29
N VAL A 21 -10.88 8.82 -1.21
CA VAL A 21 -10.74 7.40 -0.87
C VAL A 21 -10.36 6.62 -2.13
N HIS A 22 -9.16 6.05 -2.14
CA HIS A 22 -8.71 5.16 -3.21
C HIS A 22 -9.13 3.71 -2.95
N LEU A 23 -9.79 3.11 -3.94
CA LEU A 23 -10.09 1.67 -3.95
C LEU A 23 -8.91 0.89 -4.54
N SER A 24 -8.57 -0.21 -3.91
CA SER A 24 -7.69 -1.24 -4.47
C SER A 24 -8.44 -2.06 -5.53
N ASP A 25 -7.69 -2.80 -6.35
CA ASP A 25 -8.25 -3.60 -7.46
C ASP A 25 -9.29 -4.66 -7.01
N ASP A 26 -9.15 -5.16 -5.78
CA ASP A 26 -10.08 -6.13 -5.19
C ASP A 26 -11.30 -5.46 -4.53
N GLY A 27 -11.39 -4.12 -4.56
CA GLY A 27 -12.43 -3.32 -3.91
C GLY A 27 -12.15 -3.00 -2.45
N SER A 28 -11.03 -3.46 -1.87
CA SER A 28 -10.61 -3.04 -0.53
C SER A 28 -10.24 -1.55 -0.53
N ALA A 29 -10.32 -0.90 0.63
CA ALA A 29 -10.03 0.52 0.74
C ALA A 29 -9.40 0.84 2.09
N ALA A 30 -8.64 1.91 2.16
CA ALA A 30 -8.11 2.43 3.41
C ALA A 30 -8.19 3.95 3.39
N LEU A 31 -8.48 4.53 4.54
CA LEU A 31 -8.57 5.97 4.72
C LEU A 31 -8.09 6.36 6.12
N ILE A 32 -7.51 7.55 6.23
CA ILE A 32 -7.19 8.16 7.51
C ILE A 32 -8.31 9.14 7.83
N VAL A 33 -8.81 9.08 9.07
CA VAL A 33 -9.89 9.95 9.57
C VAL A 33 -9.51 10.46 10.95
N TRP A 34 -10.15 11.53 11.40
CA TRP A 34 -10.10 11.86 12.81
C TRP A 34 -10.97 10.88 13.60
N LYS A 35 -10.44 10.39 14.73
CA LYS A 35 -11.15 9.46 15.60
C LYS A 35 -12.45 10.05 16.15
N ASP A 36 -12.44 11.36 16.39
CA ASP A 36 -13.53 12.15 16.91
C ASP A 36 -13.37 13.63 16.51
N GLU A 37 -14.36 14.45 16.85
CA GLU A 37 -14.40 15.89 16.53
C GLU A 37 -13.30 16.73 17.21
N THR A 38 -12.51 16.15 18.11
CA THR A 38 -11.39 16.89 18.71
C THR A 38 -10.20 17.02 17.78
N GLU A 39 -10.15 16.20 16.72
CA GLU A 39 -9.08 16.21 15.70
C GLU A 39 -7.67 16.05 16.31
N LYS A 40 -7.56 15.31 17.42
CA LYS A 40 -6.27 15.07 18.11
C LYS A 40 -5.64 13.74 17.77
N THR A 41 -6.46 12.74 17.42
CA THR A 41 -6.02 11.38 17.17
C THR A 41 -6.51 10.96 15.80
N ALA A 42 -5.58 10.78 14.87
CA ALA A 42 -5.89 10.18 13.59
C ALA A 42 -6.06 8.66 13.75
N GLN A 43 -6.96 8.12 12.95
CA GLN A 43 -7.30 6.70 12.94
C GLN A 43 -7.28 6.21 11.49
N LEU A 44 -6.55 5.13 11.27
CA LEU A 44 -6.60 4.37 10.03
C LEU A 44 -7.84 3.48 10.07
N VAL A 45 -8.70 3.60 9.05
CA VAL A 45 -9.86 2.74 8.81
C VAL A 45 -9.58 1.92 7.56
N VAL A 46 -9.72 0.60 7.66
CA VAL A 46 -9.54 -0.31 6.53
C VAL A 46 -10.83 -1.06 6.25
N LEU A 47 -11.23 -1.08 4.98
CA LEU A 47 -12.40 -1.78 4.46
C LEU A 47 -11.96 -3.01 3.69
N ASN A 48 -12.70 -4.10 3.82
CA ASN A 48 -12.58 -5.25 2.92
C ASN A 48 -13.26 -4.97 1.57
N SER A 49 -13.08 -5.89 0.64
CA SER A 49 -13.70 -5.92 -0.70
C SER A 49 -15.24 -5.85 -0.70
N GLY A 50 -15.90 -6.15 0.43
CA GLY A 50 -17.34 -6.00 0.60
C GLY A 50 -17.78 -4.61 1.09
N GLY A 51 -16.86 -3.66 1.24
CA GLY A 51 -17.13 -2.31 1.75
C GLY A 51 -17.48 -2.27 3.24
N LYS A 52 -17.10 -3.30 4.00
CA LYS A 52 -17.25 -3.34 5.47
C LYS A 52 -15.92 -3.05 6.14
N VAL A 53 -15.98 -2.40 7.30
CA VAL A 53 -14.80 -2.16 8.15
C VAL A 53 -14.20 -3.50 8.57
N SER A 54 -12.97 -3.76 8.13
CA SER A 54 -12.14 -4.86 8.62
C SER A 54 -11.54 -4.51 9.97
N PHE A 55 -10.97 -3.32 10.10
CA PHE A 55 -10.46 -2.81 11.37
C PHE A 55 -10.34 -1.29 11.38
N ARG A 56 -10.16 -0.75 12.59
CA ARG A 56 -9.78 0.63 12.85
C ARG A 56 -8.64 0.63 13.86
N VAL A 57 -7.66 1.50 13.67
CA VAL A 57 -6.53 1.60 14.60
C VAL A 57 -5.98 3.02 14.63
N ASP A 58 -5.67 3.51 15.82
CA ASP A 58 -5.06 4.83 15.99
C ASP A 58 -3.70 4.83 15.27
N CYS A 59 -3.45 5.85 14.45
CA CYS A 59 -2.21 6.00 13.71
C CYS A 59 -1.56 7.33 14.06
N GLY A 60 -0.29 7.31 14.48
CA GLY A 60 0.46 8.51 14.84
C GLY A 60 1.01 9.31 13.66
N HIS A 61 0.61 8.95 12.43
CA HIS A 61 1.19 9.44 11.19
C HIS A 61 0.08 9.85 10.21
N PRO A 62 -0.55 11.00 10.46
CA PRO A 62 -1.73 11.37 9.71
C PRO A 62 -1.39 11.90 8.30
N ASP A 63 -0.17 12.42 8.09
CA ASP A 63 0.35 12.91 6.81
C ASP A 63 0.80 11.77 5.86
N HIS A 64 0.13 10.62 5.87
CA HIS A 64 0.52 9.47 5.06
C HIS A 64 -0.64 9.04 4.16
N SER A 65 -0.34 8.62 2.93
CA SER A 65 -1.36 8.07 2.04
C SER A 65 -1.49 6.55 2.28
N PRO A 66 -2.68 6.05 2.65
CA PRO A 66 -2.87 4.63 2.91
C PRO A 66 -3.06 3.82 1.60
N ILE A 67 -2.55 2.59 1.58
CA ILE A 67 -2.74 1.61 0.50
C ILE A 67 -3.26 0.33 1.14
N ALA A 68 -4.54 0.01 0.92
CA ALA A 68 -5.15 -1.19 1.49
C ALA A 68 -4.53 -2.47 0.91
N ALA A 69 -4.28 -3.45 1.77
CA ALA A 69 -3.93 -4.79 1.34
C ALA A 69 -5.19 -5.57 0.94
N PRO A 70 -5.06 -6.62 0.10
CA PRO A 70 -6.19 -7.42 -0.34
C PRO A 70 -7.03 -7.96 0.82
N GLY A 71 -8.35 -7.96 0.64
CA GLY A 71 -9.35 -8.33 1.63
C GLY A 71 -9.43 -7.41 2.85
N GLY A 72 -8.75 -6.26 2.83
CA GLY A 72 -8.60 -5.38 4.00
C GLY A 72 -7.80 -6.05 5.12
N ALA A 73 -6.83 -6.91 4.79
CA ALA A 73 -6.01 -7.65 5.75
C ALA A 73 -4.99 -6.76 6.50
N GLY A 74 -4.76 -5.56 6.00
CA GLY A 74 -3.87 -4.54 6.55
C GLY A 74 -3.80 -3.34 5.61
N ALA A 75 -2.92 -2.39 5.88
CA ALA A 75 -2.62 -1.30 4.96
C ALA A 75 -1.17 -0.84 5.10
N LEU A 76 -0.62 -0.36 3.99
CA LEU A 76 0.62 0.41 3.99
C LEU A 76 0.32 1.88 4.17
N LEU A 77 1.06 2.57 5.02
CA LEU A 77 1.10 4.02 5.05
C LEU A 77 2.35 4.47 4.31
N ARG A 78 2.15 5.15 3.18
CA ARG A 78 3.21 5.81 2.43
C ARG A 78 3.51 7.16 3.09
N PRO A 79 4.75 7.45 3.47
CA PRO A 79 5.12 8.76 4.01
C PRO A 79 4.95 9.83 2.92
N ASN A 80 4.18 10.88 3.21
CA ASN A 80 4.13 12.09 2.36
C ASN A 80 5.07 13.19 2.89
N THR A 81 5.82 12.92 3.95
CA THR A 81 6.82 13.82 4.49
C THR A 81 8.10 13.67 3.67
N GLY A 82 8.38 14.61 2.76
CA GLY A 82 9.69 14.67 2.10
C GLY A 82 10.85 14.64 3.12
N GLY A 83 12.05 14.22 2.70
CA GLY A 83 13.22 14.16 3.57
C GLY A 83 13.64 12.73 3.97
N ALA A 84 14.29 12.58 5.13
CA ALA A 84 15.02 11.35 5.49
C ALA A 84 14.16 10.08 5.55
N ASN A 85 12.85 10.20 5.76
CA ASN A 85 11.92 9.07 5.87
C ASN A 85 11.03 8.89 4.64
N GLN A 86 11.27 9.61 3.54
CA GLN A 86 10.40 9.59 2.36
C GLN A 86 10.30 8.21 1.66
N ASN A 87 11.17 7.27 2.03
CA ASN A 87 11.21 5.92 1.47
C ASN A 87 10.71 4.84 2.47
N THR A 88 10.29 5.23 3.67
CA THR A 88 9.97 4.31 4.77
C THR A 88 8.47 4.06 4.87
N PHE A 89 8.03 2.87 4.48
CA PHE A 89 6.63 2.46 4.54
C PHE A 89 6.30 1.81 5.87
N LEU A 90 5.12 2.11 6.41
CA LEU A 90 4.62 1.51 7.65
C LEU A 90 3.53 0.49 7.34
N TRP A 91 3.64 -0.70 7.92
CA TRP A 91 2.65 -1.76 7.77
C TRP A 91 1.75 -1.82 9.00
N TYR A 92 0.46 -1.53 8.78
CA TYR A 92 -0.57 -1.54 9.80
C TYR A 92 -1.51 -2.73 9.66
N THR A 93 -1.88 -3.29 10.81
CA THR A 93 -2.95 -4.27 10.96
C THR A 93 -3.89 -3.80 12.07
N ARG A 94 -4.86 -4.65 12.47
CA ARG A 94 -5.73 -4.35 13.61
C ARG A 94 -4.96 -4.19 14.93
N GLU A 95 -3.75 -4.74 15.01
CA GLU A 95 -2.85 -4.65 16.16
C GLU A 95 -2.03 -3.35 16.18
N GLY A 96 -2.15 -2.50 15.15
CA GLY A 96 -1.39 -1.26 15.01
C GLY A 96 -0.25 -1.37 14.01
N ASN A 97 0.76 -0.51 14.15
CA ASN A 97 1.95 -0.54 13.32
C ASN A 97 2.82 -1.75 13.69
N LEU A 98 2.87 -2.75 12.82
CA LEU A 98 3.68 -3.94 13.04
C LEU A 98 5.10 -3.77 12.52
N ARG A 99 5.30 -3.05 11.42
CA ARG A 99 6.60 -2.94 10.74
C ARG A 99 6.80 -1.57 10.12
N SER A 100 8.05 -1.14 10.12
CA SER A 100 8.54 0.01 9.39
C SER A 100 9.69 -0.46 8.51
N LEU A 101 9.60 -0.28 7.19
CA LEU A 101 10.60 -0.74 6.24
C LEU A 101 11.01 0.38 5.28
N ASP A 102 12.31 0.61 5.18
CA ASP A 102 12.90 1.46 4.15
C ASP A 102 13.00 0.68 2.83
N ILE A 103 12.28 1.16 1.82
CA ILE A 103 12.24 0.58 0.46
C ILE A 103 12.99 1.50 -0.49
N SER A 104 14.06 2.15 -0.01
CA SER A 104 14.94 2.94 -0.86
C SER A 104 15.45 2.16 -2.06
N PRO A 105 15.74 2.85 -3.16
CA PRO A 105 15.50 4.29 -3.40
C PRO A 105 14.18 4.60 -4.13
N ASN A 106 13.60 5.79 -3.88
CA ASN A 106 12.40 6.32 -4.58
C ASN A 106 11.30 5.27 -4.83
N PRO A 107 10.83 4.57 -3.79
CA PRO A 107 9.86 3.50 -3.94
C PRO A 107 8.52 3.99 -4.48
N ASN A 108 8.01 3.25 -5.46
CA ASN A 108 6.62 3.30 -5.87
C ASN A 108 6.00 1.91 -5.67
N CYS A 109 4.89 1.84 -4.93
CA CYS A 109 4.14 0.60 -4.75
C CYS A 109 3.39 0.30 -6.06
N VAL A 110 3.77 -0.77 -6.74
CA VAL A 110 3.14 -1.19 -8.00
C VAL A 110 1.83 -1.89 -7.72
N GLY A 111 1.78 -2.68 -6.65
CA GLY A 111 0.57 -3.39 -6.23
C GLY A 111 0.86 -4.55 -5.31
N TRP A 112 -0.21 -5.27 -4.97
CA TRP A 112 -0.16 -6.44 -4.12
C TRP A 112 -0.06 -7.72 -4.92
N ILE A 113 0.65 -8.71 -4.37
CA ILE A 113 0.55 -10.08 -4.86
C ILE A 113 -0.78 -10.65 -4.34
N PRO A 114 -1.67 -11.17 -5.23
CA PRO A 114 -2.97 -11.70 -4.84
C PRO A 114 -2.89 -12.73 -3.71
N ASP A 115 -3.92 -12.76 -2.87
CA ASP A 115 -4.07 -13.70 -1.74
C ASP A 115 -2.87 -13.73 -0.78
N SER A 116 -2.14 -12.62 -0.69
CA SER A 116 -0.95 -12.51 0.16
C SER A 116 -0.81 -11.14 0.78
N ARG A 117 0.10 -11.03 1.76
CA ARG A 117 0.58 -9.76 2.32
C ARG A 117 1.95 -9.41 1.76
N LYS A 118 2.15 -9.67 0.47
CA LYS A 118 3.36 -9.32 -0.25
C LYS A 118 3.03 -8.25 -1.28
N SER A 119 3.90 -7.28 -1.45
CA SER A 119 3.71 -6.23 -2.44
C SER A 119 4.94 -6.06 -3.30
N LEU A 120 4.70 -5.69 -4.54
CA LEU A 120 5.72 -5.36 -5.50
C LEU A 120 5.98 -3.86 -5.47
N PHE A 121 7.24 -3.49 -5.37
CA PHE A 121 7.72 -2.13 -5.50
C PHE A 121 8.60 -1.99 -6.74
N SER A 122 8.50 -0.84 -7.40
CA SER A 122 9.54 -0.34 -8.29
C SER A 122 10.37 0.69 -7.53
N THR A 123 11.69 0.61 -7.63
CA THR A 123 12.64 1.54 -7.02
C THR A 123 13.60 2.03 -8.08
N SER A 124 14.01 3.30 -8.03
CA SER A 124 14.86 3.87 -9.09
C SER A 124 15.86 4.90 -8.58
N VAL A 125 17.07 4.84 -9.14
CA VAL A 125 18.11 5.89 -9.05
C VAL A 125 18.74 6.08 -10.42
N GLY A 126 18.57 7.26 -11.01
CA GLY A 126 19.08 7.55 -12.34
C GLY A 126 18.44 6.62 -13.38
N PHE A 127 19.24 5.71 -13.95
CA PHE A 127 18.81 4.70 -14.93
C PHE A 127 18.85 3.26 -14.36
N ASP A 128 19.03 3.09 -13.04
CA ASP A 128 18.93 1.78 -12.39
C ASP A 128 17.52 1.62 -11.84
N ASP A 129 16.64 1.07 -12.68
CA ASP A 129 15.28 0.68 -12.30
C ASP A 129 15.28 -0.75 -11.77
N ARG A 130 14.62 -0.97 -10.63
CA ARG A 130 14.59 -2.27 -9.96
C ARG A 130 13.20 -2.61 -9.46
N TYR A 131 12.91 -3.90 -9.41
CA TYR A 131 11.71 -4.45 -8.79
C TYR A 131 12.06 -5.19 -7.51
N ARG A 132 11.34 -4.87 -6.43
CA ARG A 132 11.52 -5.46 -5.11
C ARG A 132 10.22 -6.10 -4.65
N LEU A 133 10.29 -7.36 -4.24
CA LEU A 133 9.16 -8.07 -3.63
C LEU A 133 9.33 -8.04 -2.12
N ILE A 134 8.40 -7.41 -1.41
CA ILE A 134 8.43 -7.29 0.05
C ILE A 134 7.44 -8.26 0.68
N ASP A 135 7.87 -8.97 1.73
CA ASP A 135 7.01 -9.73 2.62
C ASP A 135 6.79 -8.96 3.92
N TRP A 136 5.56 -8.49 4.12
CA TRP A 136 5.21 -7.62 5.24
C TRP A 136 5.01 -8.36 6.57
N ASP A 137 4.64 -9.65 6.53
CA ASP A 137 4.56 -10.46 7.75
C ASP A 137 5.97 -10.71 8.30
N ALA A 138 6.90 -11.07 7.41
CA ALA A 138 8.30 -11.31 7.75
C ALA A 138 9.13 -10.02 7.92
N GLY A 139 8.66 -8.90 7.37
CA GLY A 139 9.37 -7.62 7.42
C GLY A 139 10.65 -7.60 6.60
N LYS A 140 10.66 -8.22 5.40
CA LYS A 140 11.89 -8.32 4.58
C LYS A 140 11.63 -8.30 3.08
N SER A 141 12.64 -7.89 2.32
CA SER A 141 12.68 -8.11 0.87
C SER A 141 12.94 -9.59 0.59
N LEU A 142 12.14 -10.18 -0.31
CA LEU A 142 12.34 -11.55 -0.81
C LEU A 142 13.19 -11.55 -2.07
N TRP A 143 12.91 -10.63 -2.99
CA TRP A 143 13.64 -10.48 -4.25
C TRP A 143 13.98 -9.02 -4.49
N ASP A 144 15.05 -8.81 -5.25
CA ASP A 144 15.53 -7.52 -5.70
C ASP A 144 16.19 -7.72 -7.07
N ILE A 145 15.47 -7.39 -8.13
CA ILE A 145 15.90 -7.67 -9.51
C ILE A 145 15.95 -6.37 -10.32
N ALA A 146 16.94 -6.25 -11.20
CA ALA A 146 16.98 -5.15 -12.15
C ALA A 146 15.79 -5.24 -13.13
N CYS A 147 15.34 -4.09 -13.62
CA CYS A 147 14.32 -4.01 -14.65
C CYS A 147 14.81 -4.75 -15.91
N PRO A 148 14.05 -5.72 -16.43
CA PRO A 148 14.42 -6.43 -17.65
C PRO A 148 14.29 -5.47 -18.85
N GLY A 149 15.39 -4.79 -19.18
CA GLY A 149 15.45 -3.82 -20.27
C GLY A 149 16.74 -3.00 -20.32
N ASP A 150 17.44 -2.84 -19.19
CA ASP A 150 18.59 -1.92 -19.10
C ASP A 150 19.95 -2.55 -19.41
N ASN A 151 19.99 -3.82 -19.81
CA ASN A 151 21.16 -4.36 -20.48
C ASN A 151 21.05 -4.06 -21.96
N GLY A 152 21.72 -2.98 -22.40
CA GLY A 152 21.90 -2.67 -23.81
C GLY A 152 22.17 -3.95 -24.63
N HIS A 153 21.31 -4.18 -25.62
CA HIS A 153 21.32 -5.27 -26.59
C HIS A 153 20.94 -6.68 -26.08
N GLY A 154 19.75 -7.14 -26.48
CA GLY A 154 19.45 -8.55 -26.68
C GLY A 154 18.24 -9.05 -25.89
N VAL A 155 17.06 -8.99 -26.51
CA VAL A 155 15.88 -9.71 -26.02
C VAL A 155 16.14 -11.22 -26.22
N ASP A 156 16.45 -11.97 -25.16
CA ASP A 156 16.35 -13.43 -25.18
C ASP A 156 15.02 -13.83 -24.54
N THR A 157 14.01 -14.06 -25.39
CA THR A 157 12.63 -14.44 -25.03
C THR A 157 12.50 -15.88 -24.51
N ARG A 158 13.52 -16.44 -23.85
CA ARG A 158 13.52 -17.87 -23.46
C ARG A 158 12.85 -18.21 -22.13
N PHE A 159 12.39 -17.24 -21.34
CA PHE A 159 11.80 -17.54 -20.03
C PHE A 159 10.26 -17.63 -19.99
N LEU A 160 9.56 -17.58 -21.14
CA LEU A 160 8.09 -17.72 -21.20
C LEU A 160 7.61 -18.98 -21.93
N ARG A 161 8.31 -20.10 -21.81
CA ARG A 161 7.74 -21.41 -22.15
C ARG A 161 7.94 -22.40 -21.01
N SER A 162 6.91 -22.58 -20.19
CA SER A 162 6.75 -23.79 -19.39
C SER A 162 6.42 -24.96 -20.33
N PRO A 163 7.01 -26.15 -20.12
CA PRO A 163 6.64 -27.33 -20.88
C PRO A 163 5.34 -27.94 -20.32
N HIS A 164 4.46 -28.34 -21.25
CA HIS A 164 3.45 -29.38 -21.02
C HIS A 164 4.11 -30.75 -21.11
#